data_AF-A0A0F8WQ67-F1
#
_entry.id   AF-A0A0F8WQ67-F1
#
_cell.length_a   1.000
_cell.length_b   1.000
_cell.length_c   1.000
_cell.angle_alpha   90.00
_cell.angle_beta   90.00
_cell.angle_gamma   90.00
#
_symmetry.space_group_name_H-M   'P 1'
#
loop_
_entity.id
_entity.type
_entity.pdbx_description
1 polymer ?
#
loop_
_entity_poly.entity_id
_entity_poly.type
_entity_poly.pdbx_seq_one_letter_code
_entity_poly.pdbx_strand_id
1 'polypeptide(L)'
;MISTHPQLSTESQSRSRGFTLIELLVVIAIIALLISILLPSLAAAKEMARQTVCLTRVGGQLRALHIYAAESDDYLPSGPSDPHPWFGVPRNEIGTNQLWIGSLLQT
;
A
#
# COMPACT_ATOMS: atom_id res chain seq x y z
N MET A 1 -57.46 42.55 -45.34
CA MET A 1 -57.23 42.47 -43.88
C MET A 1 -57.16 41.01 -43.48
N ILE A 2 -55.95 40.43 -43.38
CA ILE A 2 -55.42 39.78 -42.16
C ILE A 2 -53.99 39.32 -42.50
N SER A 3 -53.03 39.75 -41.68
CA SER A 3 -51.59 39.52 -41.87
C SER A 3 -51.22 38.05 -41.71
N THR A 4 -50.40 37.52 -42.62
CA THR A 4 -49.48 36.41 -42.34
C THR A 4 -48.17 37.01 -41.83
N HIS A 5 -47.91 36.92 -40.52
CA HIS A 5 -46.58 37.13 -39.96
C HIS A 5 -45.85 35.78 -39.93
N PRO A 6 -44.79 35.56 -40.75
CA PRO A 6 -43.90 34.44 -40.53
C PRO A 6 -43.01 34.77 -39.32
N GLN A 7 -43.20 34.04 -38.22
CA GLN A 7 -42.29 34.07 -37.08
C GLN A 7 -41.00 33.35 -37.49
N LEU A 8 -39.92 34.10 -37.75
CA LEU A 8 -38.58 33.54 -37.82
C LEU A 8 -38.21 33.06 -36.41
N SER A 9 -38.33 31.75 -36.19
CA SER A 9 -37.71 31.06 -35.05
C SER A 9 -36.22 31.35 -35.08
N THR A 10 -35.78 32.28 -34.24
CA THR A 10 -34.36 32.52 -33.98
C THR A 10 -33.88 31.37 -33.12
N GLU A 11 -33.65 30.22 -33.75
CA GLU A 11 -32.98 29.08 -33.15
C GLU A 11 -31.58 29.58 -32.73
N SER A 12 -31.44 29.86 -31.44
CA SER A 12 -30.17 30.12 -30.79
C SER A 12 -29.29 28.88 -30.96
N GLN A 13 -28.50 28.85 -32.03
CA GLN A 13 -27.46 27.84 -32.23
C GLN A 13 -26.51 27.86 -31.03
N SER A 14 -26.76 26.95 -30.09
CA SER A 14 -25.78 26.64 -29.05
C SER A 14 -24.55 26.08 -29.74
N ARG A 15 -23.49 26.90 -29.82
CA ARG A 15 -22.19 26.45 -30.31
C ARG A 15 -21.68 25.41 -29.32
N SER A 16 -21.91 24.13 -29.60
CA SER A 16 -21.24 23.07 -28.86
C SER A 16 -19.74 23.18 -29.14
N ARG A 17 -18.98 23.55 -28.11
CA ARG A 17 -17.52 23.59 -28.18
C ARG A 17 -17.04 22.15 -28.04
N GLY A 18 -16.66 21.53 -29.14
CA GLY A 18 -16.01 20.23 -29.14
C GLY A 18 -14.56 20.36 -28.67
N PHE A 19 -14.08 19.38 -27.91
CA PHE A 19 -12.66 19.26 -27.57
C PHE A 19 -11.86 18.92 -28.83
N THR A 20 -10.77 19.63 -29.06
CA THR A 20 -9.87 19.30 -30.16
C THR A 20 -9.03 18.07 -29.78
N LEU A 21 -8.68 17.23 -30.75
CA LEU A 21 -7.81 16.06 -30.52
C LEU A 21 -6.46 16.46 -29.90
N ILE A 22 -5.95 17.65 -30.24
CA ILE A 22 -4.70 18.18 -29.71
C ILE A 22 -4.80 18.55 -28.22
N GLU A 23 -5.94 19.08 -27.76
CA GLU A 23 -6.16 19.39 -26.35
C GLU A 23 -6.17 18.11 -25.50
N LEU A 24 -6.72 17.00 -25.99
CA LEU A 24 -6.62 15.72 -25.27
C LEU A 24 -5.21 15.12 -25.35
N LEU A 25 -4.55 15.23 -26.50
CA LEU A 25 -3.21 14.66 -26.72
C LEU A 25 -2.16 15.28 -25.80
N VAL A 26 -2.18 16.61 -25.60
CA VAL A 26 -1.23 17.26 -24.69
C VAL A 26 -1.44 16.85 -23.24
N VAL A 27 -2.68 16.61 -22.82
CA VAL A 27 -3.01 16.22 -21.45
C VAL A 27 -2.46 14.84 -21.13
N ILE A 28 -2.71 13.85 -21.99
CA ILE A 28 -2.18 12.50 -21.77
C ILE A 28 -0.65 12.47 -21.84
N ALA A 29 -0.02 13.33 -22.65
CA ALA A 29 1.43 13.45 -22.72
C ALA A 29 2.02 13.93 -21.39
N ILE A 30 1.40 14.93 -20.76
CA ILE A 30 1.83 15.43 -19.45
C ILE A 30 1.57 14.37 -18.36
N ILE A 31 0.42 13.69 -18.36
CA ILE A 31 0.12 12.63 -17.40
C ILE A 31 1.15 11.49 -17.50
N ALA A 32 1.50 11.06 -18.72
CA ALA A 32 2.49 10.00 -18.94
C ALA A 32 3.88 10.41 -18.41
N LEU A 33 4.28 11.67 -18.63
CA LEU A 33 5.54 12.21 -18.09
C LEU A 33 5.55 12.21 -16.56
N LEU A 34 4.44 12.63 -15.92
CA LEU A 34 4.32 12.63 -14.46
C LEU A 34 4.39 11.20 -13.90
N ILE A 35 3.63 10.26 -14.47
CA ILE A 35 3.62 8.85 -14.05
C ILE A 35 5.00 8.20 -14.19
N SER A 36 5.74 8.51 -15.26
CA SER A 36 7.10 8.02 -15.49
C SER A 36 8.05 8.35 -14.32
N ILE A 37 7.89 9.53 -13.72
CA ILE A 37 8.69 9.96 -12.55
C ILE A 37 8.08 9.42 -11.24
N LEU A 38 6.75 9.29 -11.18
CA LEU A 38 6.03 8.89 -9.96
C LEU A 38 6.16 7.40 -9.63
N LEU A 39 6.10 6.51 -10.64
CA LEU A 39 6.20 5.06 -10.44
C LEU A 39 7.51 4.60 -9.79
N PRO A 40 8.71 5.02 -10.25
CA PRO A 40 9.96 4.63 -9.61
C PRO A 40 10.06 5.19 -8.18
N SER A 41 9.59 6.43 -7.97
CA SER A 41 9.54 7.04 -6.64
C SER A 41 8.62 6.27 -5.69
N LEU A 42 7.47 5.81 -6.16
CA LEU A 42 6.50 5.06 -5.36
C LEU A 42 7.02 3.65 -5.01
N ALA A 43 7.71 2.99 -5.95
CA ALA A 43 8.32 1.68 -5.70
C ALA A 43 9.39 1.77 -4.60
N ALA A 44 10.25 2.78 -4.65
CA ALA A 44 11.26 3.04 -3.63
C ALA A 44 10.61 3.34 -2.26
N ALA A 45 9.58 4.19 -2.23
CA ALA A 45 8.87 4.52 -1.00
C ALA A 45 8.19 3.30 -0.37
N LYS A 46 7.61 2.41 -1.18
CA LYS A 46 7.00 1.15 -0.69
C LYS A 46 8.02 0.24 -0.04
N GLU A 47 9.20 0.12 -0.65
CA GLU A 47 10.28 -0.70 -0.10
C GLU A 47 10.80 -0.12 1.23
N MET A 48 11.00 1.20 1.29
CA MET A 48 11.35 1.88 2.56
C MET A 48 10.29 1.68 3.64
N ALA A 49 9.00 1.72 3.28
CA ALA A 49 7.92 1.46 4.21
C ALA A 49 7.95 0.03 4.76
N ARG A 50 8.21 -0.97 3.91
CA ARG A 50 8.38 -2.37 4.34
C ARG A 50 9.54 -2.54 5.31
N GLN A 51 10.69 -1.94 5.00
CA GLN A 51 11.85 -1.96 5.87
C GLN A 51 11.54 -1.30 7.22
N THR A 52 10.87 -0.15 7.21
CA THR A 52 10.47 0.57 8.43
C THR A 52 9.53 -0.28 9.30
N VAL A 53 8.57 -0.96 8.69
CA VAL A 53 7.66 -1.89 9.39
C VAL A 53 8.43 -3.05 10.01
N CYS A 54 9.33 -3.69 9.24
CA CYS A 54 10.18 -4.78 9.73
C CYS A 54 11.01 -4.34 10.95
N LEU A 55 11.72 -3.22 10.83
CA LEU A 55 12.54 -2.66 11.92
C LEU A 55 11.70 -2.34 13.15
N THR A 56 10.49 -1.80 12.97
CA THR A 56 9.60 -1.46 14.08
C THR A 56 9.11 -2.72 14.80
N ARG A 57 8.75 -3.77 14.06
CA ARG A 57 8.32 -5.06 14.64
C ARG A 57 9.45 -5.72 15.43
N VAL A 58 10.62 -5.85 14.83
CA VAL A 58 11.80 -6.45 15.48
C VAL A 58 12.23 -5.64 16.70
N GLY A 59 12.32 -4.31 16.55
CA GLY A 59 12.64 -3.43 17.68
C GLY A 59 11.59 -3.46 18.78
N GLY A 60 10.31 -3.69 18.45
CA GLY A 60 9.24 -3.94 19.42
C GLY A 60 9.47 -5.23 20.22
N GLN A 61 9.76 -6.34 19.54
CA GLN A 61 10.03 -7.62 20.18
C GLN A 61 11.29 -7.58 21.05
N LEU A 62 12.37 -6.98 20.55
CA LEU A 62 13.63 -6.83 21.28
C LEU A 62 13.45 -6.02 22.57
N ARG A 63 12.66 -4.93 22.50
CA ARG A 63 12.30 -4.15 23.69
C ARG A 63 11.53 -4.99 24.72
N ALA A 64 10.59 -5.81 24.27
CA ALA A 64 9.84 -6.70 25.16
C ALA A 64 10.77 -7.72 25.86
N LEU A 65 11.74 -8.29 25.11
CA LEU A 65 12.75 -9.19 25.68
C LEU A 65 13.67 -8.47 26.69
N HIS A 66 14.11 -7.25 26.38
CA HIS A 66 14.93 -6.46 27.30
C HIS A 66 14.20 -6.17 28.61
N ILE A 67 12.91 -5.81 28.55
CA ILE A 67 12.10 -5.58 29.75
C ILE A 67 11.98 -6.87 30.56
N TYR A 68 11.70 -8.00 29.91
CA TYR A 68 11.58 -9.28 30.59
C TYR A 68 12.89 -9.72 31.28
N ALA A 69 14.01 -9.64 30.56
CA ALA A 69 15.32 -10.00 31.09
C ALA A 69 15.71 -9.12 32.30
N ALA A 70 15.41 -7.82 32.23
CA ALA A 70 15.66 -6.89 33.33
C ALA A 70 14.86 -7.22 34.60
N GLU A 71 13.70 -7.85 34.47
CA GLU A 71 12.84 -8.26 35.60
C GLU A 71 13.12 -9.70 36.08
N SER A 72 13.84 -10.52 35.30
CA SER A 72 13.97 -11.97 35.52
C SER A 72 15.44 -12.43 35.68
N ASP A 73 16.31 -11.62 36.27
CA ASP A 73 17.74 -11.91 36.47
C ASP A 73 18.45 -12.34 35.16
N ASP A 74 18.22 -11.60 34.07
CA ASP A 74 18.75 -11.85 32.73
C ASP A 74 18.31 -13.20 32.10
N TYR A 75 17.30 -13.86 32.68
CA TYR A 75 16.72 -15.05 32.09
C TYR A 75 15.86 -14.69 30.87
N LEU A 76 16.04 -15.41 29.77
CA LEU A 76 15.24 -15.25 28.54
C LEU A 76 14.10 -16.27 28.51
N PRO A 77 12.94 -15.93 27.93
CA PRO A 77 11.82 -16.85 27.86
C PRO A 77 12.20 -18.06 26.97
N SER A 78 12.20 -19.25 27.55
CA SER A 78 12.44 -20.48 26.78
C SER A 78 11.18 -20.85 26.00
N GLY A 79 11.38 -21.32 24.76
CA GLY A 79 10.29 -21.90 23.99
C GLY A 79 9.66 -23.10 24.72
N PRO A 80 8.39 -23.42 24.42
CA PRO A 80 7.71 -24.56 25.01
C PRO A 80 8.46 -25.86 24.65
N SER A 81 8.81 -26.65 25.68
CA SER A 81 9.45 -27.96 25.55
C SER A 81 8.50 -29.05 25.05
N ASP A 82 7.20 -28.84 25.23
CA ASP A 82 6.17 -29.83 24.99
C ASP A 82 5.26 -29.43 23.81
N PRO A 83 4.86 -30.38 22.94
CA PRO A 83 3.91 -30.13 21.86
C PRO A 83 2.51 -29.82 22.43
N HIS A 84 2.26 -28.57 22.79
CA HIS A 84 0.94 -28.10 23.18
C HIS A 84 -0.01 -27.95 21.97
N PRO A 85 -1.28 -28.42 22.07
CA PRO A 85 -2.24 -28.43 20.96
C PRO A 85 -2.55 -27.07 20.34
N TRP A 86 -2.43 -25.98 21.11
CA TRP A 86 -2.83 -24.63 20.71
C TRP A 86 -1.78 -23.87 19.91
N PHE A 87 -0.51 -24.25 20.04
CA PHE A 87 0.61 -23.56 19.38
C PHE A 87 1.26 -24.40 18.29
N GLY A 88 0.66 -25.55 17.96
CA GLY A 88 0.74 -26.16 16.64
C GLY A 88 2.13 -26.26 16.01
N VAL A 89 3.18 -26.55 16.78
CA VAL A 89 4.52 -26.83 16.23
C VAL A 89 4.61 -28.32 15.89
N PRO A 90 4.47 -28.74 14.62
CA PRO A 90 4.59 -30.13 14.25
C PRO A 90 6.04 -30.60 14.40
N ARG A 91 6.22 -31.83 14.91
CA ARG A 91 7.53 -32.43 15.28
C ARG A 91 8.52 -32.55 14.11
N ASN A 92 8.06 -32.39 12.86
CA ASN A 92 8.91 -32.42 11.66
C ASN A 92 9.58 -31.07 11.33
N GLU A 93 9.29 -30.00 12.07
CA GLU A 93 9.88 -28.67 11.87
C GLU A 93 11.02 -28.34 12.86
N ILE A 94 11.48 -29.31 13.67
CA ILE A 94 12.60 -29.14 14.62
C ILE A 94 13.94 -28.84 13.88
N GLY A 95 13.98 -29.03 12.55
CA GLY A 95 15.10 -28.65 11.69
C GLY A 95 14.88 -27.40 10.83
N THR A 96 13.74 -26.72 10.94
CA THR A 96 13.48 -25.46 10.24
C THR A 96 13.32 -24.35 11.26
N ASN A 97 14.17 -23.34 11.13
CA ASN A 97 14.26 -22.14 11.97
C ASN A 97 13.03 -21.21 11.81
N GLN A 98 11.82 -21.78 11.73
CA GLN A 98 10.53 -21.10 11.77
C GLN A 98 10.27 -20.67 13.22
N LEU A 99 11.12 -19.79 13.73
CA LEU A 99 10.72 -18.89 14.80
C LEU A 99 9.44 -18.20 14.32
N TRP A 100 8.46 -18.01 15.19
CA TRP A 100 7.31 -17.13 14.95
C TRP A 100 7.72 -15.73 14.44
N ILE A 101 9.01 -15.38 14.61
CA ILE A 101 9.69 -14.18 14.12
C ILE A 101 9.88 -14.20 12.59
N GLY A 102 10.05 -15.36 11.95
CA GLY A 102 10.22 -15.49 10.50
C GLY A 102 8.98 -15.08 9.70
N SER A 103 7.78 -15.41 10.20
CA SER A 103 6.52 -14.97 9.60
C SER A 103 6.24 -13.47 9.77
N LEU A 104 6.90 -12.81 10.73
CA LEU A 104 6.84 -11.35 10.92
C LEU A 104 7.72 -10.57 9.93
N LEU A 105 8.73 -11.22 9.31
CA LEU A 105 9.60 -10.60 8.30
C LEU A 105 9.03 -10.62 6.88
N GLN A 106 7.96 -11.40 6.63
CA GLN A 106 7.51 -11.76 5.28
C GLN A 106 6.31 -10.94 4.75
N THR A 107 5.83 -9.94 5.50
CA THR A 107 4.71 -9.04 5.13
C THR A 107 5.16 -7.61 4.84
#